data_AF-A0A6N6S1J6-F1
#
_entry.id   AF-A0A6N6S1J6-F1
#
_cell.length_a   1.000
_cell.length_b   1.000
_cell.length_c   1.000
_cell.angle_alpha   90.00
_cell.angle_beta   90.00
_cell.angle_gamma   90.00
#
_symmetry.space_group_name_H-M   'P 1'
#
loop_
_entity.id
_entity.type
_entity.pdbx_description
1 polymer ?
#
loop_
_entity_poly.entity_id
_entity_poly.type
_entity_poly.pdbx_seq_one_letter_code
_entity_poly.pdbx_strand_id
1 'polypeptide(L)'
;GPRPEVRKYADAYREEYSSILRISPGITDYAALEFRNEEEILARYPDTEDAYTRVILPEKIALYKKYINEMGFTADLKILFRTMLEVIR
;
A
#
# COMPACT_ATOMS: atom_id res chain seq x y z
N GLY A 1 0.29 -3.56 8.20
CA GLY A 1 1.72 -3.40 7.86
C GLY A 1 1.91 -3.43 6.35
N PRO A 2 2.87 -2.65 5.81
CA PRO A 2 3.13 -2.55 4.37
C PRO A 2 3.37 -3.91 3.71
N ARG A 3 2.88 -4.07 2.49
CA ARG A 3 3.15 -5.27 1.70
C ARG A 3 4.58 -5.22 1.13
N PRO A 4 5.31 -6.34 1.06
CA PRO A 4 6.59 -6.36 0.38
C PRO A 4 6.38 -6.11 -1.12
N GLU A 5 7.20 -5.22 -1.68
CA GLU A 5 7.08 -4.75 -3.06
C GLU A 5 8.24 -5.25 -3.91
N VAL A 6 8.05 -5.27 -5.23
CA VAL A 6 9.06 -5.77 -6.17
C VAL A 6 10.28 -4.85 -6.11
N ARG A 7 11.47 -5.43 -6.07
CA ARG A 7 12.74 -4.70 -5.94
C ARG A 7 12.90 -3.57 -6.94
N LYS A 8 12.48 -3.76 -8.20
CA LYS A 8 12.52 -2.71 -9.24
C LYS A 8 11.75 -1.44 -8.84
N TYR A 9 10.59 -1.60 -8.20
CA TYR A 9 9.72 -0.50 -7.77
C TYR A 9 10.23 0.13 -6.47
N ALA A 10 10.69 -0.69 -5.54
CA ALA A 10 11.29 -0.22 -4.29
C ALA A 10 12.59 0.57 -4.55
N ASP A 11 13.41 0.15 -5.52
CA ASP A 11 14.64 0.85 -5.90
C ASP A 11 14.35 2.17 -6.63
N ALA A 12 13.24 2.26 -7.38
CA ALA A 12 12.81 3.53 -8.01
C ALA A 12 12.44 4.61 -6.97
N TYR A 13 11.94 4.21 -5.80
CA TYR A 13 11.58 5.09 -4.67
C TYR A 13 12.41 4.78 -3.43
N ARG A 14 13.71 4.53 -3.61
CA ARG A 14 14.60 4.01 -2.56
C ARG A 14 14.61 4.84 -1.28
N GLU A 15 14.60 6.16 -1.40
CA GLU A 15 14.60 7.06 -0.23
C GLU A 15 13.33 6.85 0.62
N GLU A 16 12.18 6.74 -0.04
CA GLU A 16 10.89 6.55 0.63
C GLU A 16 10.78 5.17 1.26
N TYR A 17 11.21 4.14 0.51
CA TYR A 17 11.23 2.76 0.99
C TYR A 17 12.22 2.54 2.13
N SER A 18 13.24 3.39 2.31
CA SER A 18 14.21 3.23 3.40
C SER A 18 13.56 3.22 4.79
N SER A 19 12.44 3.95 4.95
CA SER A 19 11.64 3.98 6.17
C SER A 19 10.65 2.81 6.25
N ILE A 20 10.05 2.45 5.11
CA ILE A 20 9.06 1.36 4.99
C ILE A 20 9.71 0.01 5.26
N LEU A 21 10.93 -0.21 4.77
CA LEU A 21 11.69 -1.45 4.94
C LEU A 21 12.18 -1.68 6.39
N ARG A 22 12.05 -0.70 7.28
CA ARG A 22 12.40 -0.85 8.70
C ARG A 22 11.33 -1.54 9.52
N ILE A 23 10.10 -1.60 9.02
CA ILE A 23 8.99 -2.23 9.71
C ILE A 23 8.66 -3.59 9.09
N SER A 24 8.13 -4.51 9.92
CA SER A 24 7.76 -5.82 9.44
C SER A 24 6.60 -5.74 8.44
N PRO A 25 6.65 -6.53 7.35
CA PRO A 25 5.55 -6.57 6.40
C PRO A 25 4.28 -7.12 7.06
N GLY A 26 3.13 -6.65 6.58
CA GLY A 26 1.82 -7.09 7.06
C GLY A 26 0.96 -7.73 5.97
N ILE A 27 -0.08 -8.46 6.40
CA ILE A 27 -1.07 -9.06 5.50
C ILE A 27 -2.07 -7.99 5.02
N THR A 28 -2.40 -7.02 5.88
CA THR A 28 -3.37 -5.95 5.59
C THR A 28 -2.86 -4.60 6.10
N ASP A 29 -3.21 -3.53 5.38
CA ASP A 29 -2.92 -2.14 5.68
C ASP A 29 -3.83 -1.19 4.89
N TYR A 30 -3.59 0.12 5.00
CA TYR A 30 -4.37 1.11 4.27
C TYR A 30 -4.23 1.00 2.75
N ALA A 31 -3.04 0.67 2.25
CA ALA A 31 -2.80 0.51 0.81
C ALA A 31 -3.54 -0.70 0.24
N ALA A 32 -3.59 -1.82 0.97
CA ALA A 32 -4.34 -3.01 0.57
C ALA A 32 -5.86 -2.78 0.53
N LEU A 33 -6.37 -1.89 1.39
CA LEU A 33 -7.79 -1.51 1.38
C LEU A 33 -8.12 -0.58 0.21
N GLU A 34 -7.31 0.46 -0.03
CA GLU A 34 -7.59 1.41 -1.12
C GLU A 34 -7.31 0.84 -2.51
N PHE A 35 -6.22 0.08 -2.66
CA PHE A 35 -5.83 -0.50 -3.94
C PHE A 35 -6.29 -1.94 -4.10
N ARG A 36 -7.44 -2.31 -3.51
CA ARG A 36 -8.06 -3.63 -3.67
C ARG A 36 -8.35 -3.95 -5.14
N ASN A 37 -8.86 -2.96 -5.89
CA ASN A 37 -9.19 -3.08 -7.31
C ASN A 37 -8.10 -2.47 -8.20
N GLU A 38 -6.83 -2.59 -7.79
CA GLU A 38 -5.68 -2.08 -8.53
C GLU A 38 -5.70 -2.49 -10.01
N GLU A 39 -6.03 -3.75 -10.30
CA GLU A 39 -6.12 -4.26 -11.67
C GLU A 39 -7.18 -3.53 -12.51
N GLU A 40 -8.33 -3.18 -11.94
CA GLU A 40 -9.38 -2.43 -12.64
C GLU A 40 -8.97 -0.97 -12.90
N ILE A 41 -8.20 -0.37 -11.99
CA ILE A 41 -7.65 0.97 -12.15
C ILE A 41 -6.62 0.96 -13.29
N LEU A 42 -5.70 -0.02 -13.28
CA LEU A 42 -4.67 -0.18 -14.28
C LEU A 42 -5.22 -0.55 -15.66
N ALA A 43 -6.31 -1.30 -15.73
CA ALA A 43 -6.96 -1.68 -16.99
C ALA A 43 -7.47 -0.48 -17.81
N ARG A 44 -7.58 0.71 -17.22
CA ARG A 44 -7.96 1.96 -17.91
C ARG A 44 -6.79 2.63 -18.62
N TYR A 45 -5.56 2.21 -18.35
CA TYR A 45 -4.35 2.79 -18.91
C TYR A 45 -3.79 1.92 -20.03
N PRO A 46 -3.27 2.53 -21.11
CA PRO A 46 -2.65 1.80 -22.22
C PRO A 46 -1.31 1.15 -21.83
N ASP A 47 -0.59 1.73 -20.87
CA ASP A 47 0.62 1.17 -20.28
C ASP A 47 0.40 0.99 -18.77
N THR A 48 0.21 -0.27 -18.36
CA THR A 48 -0.09 -0.62 -16.97
C THR A 48 1.12 -0.46 -16.06
N GLU A 49 2.35 -0.64 -16.57
CA GLU A 49 3.57 -0.57 -15.77
C GLU A 49 3.95 0.89 -15.49
N ASP A 50 3.84 1.76 -16.49
CA ASP A 50 4.05 3.21 -16.30
C ASP A 50 2.97 3.80 -15.38
N ALA A 51 1.70 3.46 -15.61
CA ALA A 51 0.60 3.91 -14.76
C ALA A 51 0.76 3.44 -13.31
N TYR A 52 1.16 2.20 -13.08
CA TYR A 52 1.44 1.69 -11.74
C TYR A 52 2.54 2.52 -11.06
N THR A 53 3.66 2.75 -11.74
CA THR A 53 4.83 3.41 -11.15
C THR A 53 4.61 4.90 -10.89
N ARG A 54 3.78 5.56 -11.70
CA ARG A 54 3.55 7.01 -11.64
C ARG A 54 2.30 7.43 -10.90
N VAL A 55 1.27 6.58 -10.86
CA VAL A 55 -0.02 6.90 -10.26
C VAL A 55 -0.23 6.13 -8.97
N ILE A 56 -0.06 4.81 -9.00
CA ILE A 56 -0.43 3.94 -7.86
C ILE A 56 0.67 3.90 -6.82
N LEU A 57 1.92 3.72 -7.23
CA LEU A 57 3.05 3.53 -6.34
C LEU A 57 3.30 4.73 -5.40
N PRO A 58 3.25 6.00 -5.86
CA PRO A 58 3.38 7.15 -4.95
C PRO A 58 2.28 7.21 -3.89
N GLU A 59 1.04 6.94 -4.27
CA GLU A 59 -0.10 6.93 -3.36
C GLU A 59 0.01 5.77 -2.35
N LYS A 60 0.42 4.58 -2.79
CA LYS A 60 0.75 3.46 -1.90
C LYS A 60 1.83 3.82 -0.89
N ILE A 61 2.92 4.46 -1.33
CA ILE A 61 3.99 4.93 -0.44
C ILE A 61 3.45 5.91 0.60
N ALA A 62 2.59 6.86 0.19
CA ALA A 62 1.97 7.80 1.11
C ALA A 62 1.12 7.09 2.18
N LEU A 63 0.36 6.06 1.79
CA LEU A 63 -0.42 5.23 2.72
C LEU A 63 0.48 4.38 3.64
N TYR A 64 1.58 3.83 3.15
CA TYR A 64 2.57 3.12 3.96
C TYR A 64 3.18 4.05 5.02
N LYS A 65 3.58 5.26 4.63
CA LYS A 65 4.09 6.28 5.57
C LYS A 65 3.03 6.72 6.57
N LYS A 66 1.78 6.89 6.13
CA LYS A 66 0.67 7.21 7.03
C LYS A 66 0.50 6.11 8.09
N TYR A 67 0.53 4.85 7.67
CA TYR A 67 0.52 3.74 8.61
C TYR A 67 1.70 3.83 9.58
N ILE A 68 2.93 4.02 9.11
CA ILE A 68 4.12 4.15 9.98
C ILE A 68 3.98 5.28 11.00
N ASN A 69 3.40 6.41 10.62
CA ASN A 69 3.19 7.55 11.52
C ASN A 69 2.08 7.32 12.55
N GLU A 70 1.04 6.56 12.18
CA GLU A 70 -0.12 6.29 13.03
C GLU A 70 -0.05 4.90 13.72
N MET A 71 0.98 4.10 13.45
CA MET A 71 1.03 2.69 13.83
C MET A 71 0.94 2.53 15.35
N GLY A 72 0.09 1.61 15.77
CA GLY A 72 -0.23 1.37 17.17
C GLY A 72 -1.49 0.52 17.28
N PHE A 73 -1.80 0.08 18.50
CA PHE A 73 -2.91 -0.85 18.76
C PHE A 73 -4.26 -0.36 18.19
N THR A 74 -4.53 0.94 18.28
CA THR A 74 -5.77 1.54 17.77
C THR A 74 -5.83 1.58 16.25
N ALA A 75 -4.73 1.90 15.59
CA ALA A 75 -4.65 1.91 14.13
C ALA A 75 -4.78 0.50 13.55
N ASP A 76 -4.13 -0.48 14.17
CA ASP A 76 -4.23 -1.89 13.76
C ASP A 76 -5.67 -2.40 13.93
N LEU A 77 -6.31 -2.08 15.06
CA LEU A 77 -7.71 -2.46 15.30
C LEU A 77 -8.65 -1.82 14.26
N LYS A 78 -8.43 -0.55 13.92
CA LYS A 78 -9.21 0.17 12.90
C LYS A 78 -9.04 -0.46 11.51
N ILE A 79 -7.81 -0.81 11.13
CA ILE A 79 -7.55 -1.51 9.86
C ILE A 79 -8.26 -2.85 9.87
N LEU A 80 -8.12 -3.63 10.94
CA LEU A 80 -8.75 -4.95 11.05
C LEU A 80 -10.28 -4.89 10.94
N PHE A 81 -10.93 -3.92 11.60
CA PHE A 81 -12.37 -3.70 11.46
C PHE A 81 -12.77 -3.30 10.04
N ARG A 82 -11.99 -2.43 9.38
CA ARG A 82 -12.24 -2.04 7.98
C ARG A 82 -12.10 -3.23 7.05
N THR A 83 -11.04 -4.02 7.20
CA THR A 83 -10.83 -5.25 6.43
C THR A 83 -11.97 -6.25 6.63
N MET A 84 -12.47 -6.43 7.87
CA MET A 84 -13.61 -7.29 8.14
C MET A 84 -14.90 -6.81 7.47
N LEU A 85 -15.21 -5.50 7.57
CA LEU A 85 -16.39 -4.92 6.90
C LEU A 85 -16.32 -5.08 5.38
N GLU A 86 -15.14 -4.91 4.81
CA GLU A 86 -14.90 -4.97 3.37
C GLU A 86 -14.99 -6.40 2.80
N VAL A 87 -14.73 -7.42 3.62
CA VAL A 87 -14.87 -8.85 3.27
C VAL A 87 -16.32 -9.32 3.42
N ILE A 88 -17.08 -8.76 4.37
CA ILE A 88 -18.48 -9.14 4.62
C ILE A 88 -19.45 -8.45 3.65
N ARG A 89 -19.06 -7.30 3.09
CA ARG A 89 -19.83 -6.54 2.10
C ARG A 89 -19.71 -7.13 0.70
#